data_AF-A0A6G1DIY4-F1
#
_entry.id   AF-A0A6G1DIY4-F1
#
_cell.length_a   1.000
_cell.length_b   1.000
_cell.length_c   1.000
_cell.angle_alpha   90.00
_cell.angle_beta   90.00
_cell.angle_gamma   90.00
#
_symmetry.space_group_name_H-M   'P 1'
#
loop_
_entity.id
_entity.type
_entity.pdbx_description
1 polymer ?
#
loop_
_entity_poly.entity_id
_entity_poly.type
_entity_poly.pdbx_seq_one_letter_code
_entity_poly.pdbx_strand_id
1 'polypeptide(L)'
;MWNGGPPPPLPPMGASPPPPGTGAPPPPPPPAAGPPGTGGKPLTPAELEAQLVEKARKWHQLNSKRYGDKRKFGDHGDMSSKKYRHDKRVYLGALKFVPHAVYKLLENMPMPWEQVQHVKILYHITGAITFVNEIPWVVEPIYLAQWGTMWIMMRREKRDRRHFKRMRFTPFDDEEPPLDYADNLLDVEPLEAIQLELDEEEDSAVHEWFYDHKPLVKTKLINGPSYRKWHLSLSIMATLYRLAGQLLSDLIDRNYFYLFDMESFFTAKALNMCIPGPKFEPLYRDMEKGDEDWNEFNDINKLIIRQPLRTEYRIAFPHLYNNRPRKVKLGRKTTEEDEDEDFCLPDGVEPLLKGTELYTDTTAAGISLLFAPKPFNMRSGRTRRAEDIPLVSEWYKEHCPPAYPVKFEGRHSKGVAKTVTKQRVESHFDLELRAAVMHDVLDAMPEGIKQNKARTILQHLSEAWRCWKANIPWKVPGLSVPIENMILRYEKSKADWWTNVAHYNRERIRRGATVDNCVPQESWKVNPFVFEGRTGETAQLLERWAICDT
;
A
#
# COMPACT_ATOMS: atom_id res chain seq x y z
N MET A 1 49.33 -20.44 49.09
CA MET A 1 49.46 -19.36 50.09
C MET A 1 48.40 -18.34 49.72
N TRP A 2 47.35 -18.02 50.47
CA TRP A 2 47.01 -18.11 51.88
C TRP A 2 45.46 -18.15 51.97
N ASN A 3 44.91 -18.85 52.98
CA ASN A 3 43.47 -18.88 53.32
C ASN A 3 43.00 -17.55 53.94
N GLY A 4 41.72 -17.19 53.75
CA GLY A 4 41.03 -16.16 54.54
C GLY A 4 39.54 -16.04 54.16
N GLY A 5 38.65 -16.52 55.04
CA GLY A 5 37.19 -16.56 54.86
C GLY A 5 36.46 -15.21 55.03
N PRO A 6 35.12 -15.18 54.83
CA PRO A 6 34.32 -13.95 54.70
C PRO A 6 33.92 -13.30 56.06
N PRO A 7 33.69 -11.97 56.10
CA PRO A 7 33.27 -11.25 57.30
C PRO A 7 31.75 -11.31 57.58
N PRO A 8 31.30 -11.05 58.83
CA PRO A 8 29.90 -11.20 59.31
C PRO A 8 28.99 -9.98 58.99
N PRO A 9 27.65 -10.13 59.16
CA PRO A 9 26.65 -9.14 58.71
C PRO A 9 26.37 -8.01 59.73
N LEU A 10 25.87 -6.87 59.21
CA LEU A 10 25.50 -5.67 59.96
C LEU A 10 24.04 -5.69 60.48
N PRO A 11 23.71 -5.00 61.60
CA PRO A 11 22.39 -4.99 62.22
C PRO A 11 21.37 -4.00 61.58
N PRO A 12 20.06 -4.13 61.89
CA PRO A 12 18.98 -3.43 61.20
C PRO A 12 18.78 -1.98 61.71
N MET A 13 18.68 -1.03 60.77
CA MET A 13 18.40 0.39 61.05
C MET A 13 16.89 0.67 61.06
N GLY A 14 16.44 1.31 62.14
CA GLY A 14 15.06 1.63 62.46
C GLY A 14 14.43 2.77 61.63
N ALA A 15 13.11 2.85 61.77
CA ALA A 15 12.21 3.77 61.08
C ALA A 15 12.41 5.24 61.46
N SER A 16 12.38 6.11 60.46
CA SER A 16 12.33 7.58 60.58
C SER A 16 10.86 8.10 60.59
N PRO A 17 10.56 9.20 61.31
CA PRO A 17 9.20 9.68 61.60
C PRO A 17 8.57 10.53 60.47
N PRO A 18 7.23 10.77 60.48
CA PRO A 18 6.53 11.51 59.42
C PRO A 18 6.58 13.04 59.63
N PRO A 19 6.62 13.86 58.57
CA PRO A 19 6.49 15.31 58.67
C PRO A 19 5.02 15.80 58.68
N PRO A 20 4.75 17.01 59.21
CA PRO A 20 3.44 17.42 59.70
C PRO A 20 2.65 18.32 58.73
N GLY A 21 1.31 18.24 58.82
CA GLY A 21 0.40 19.36 58.51
C GLY A 21 -0.43 19.25 57.23
N THR A 22 -1.67 18.77 57.36
CA THR A 22 -2.80 19.16 56.50
C THR A 22 -4.03 19.31 57.37
N GLY A 23 -4.56 20.54 57.47
CA GLY A 23 -5.77 20.86 58.21
C GLY A 23 -7.01 20.18 57.61
N ALA A 24 -7.91 19.73 58.48
CA ALA A 24 -9.19 19.12 58.10
C ALA A 24 -10.20 20.18 57.64
N PRO A 25 -11.07 19.89 56.65
CA PRO A 25 -12.21 20.74 56.33
C PRO A 25 -13.33 20.58 57.39
N PRO A 26 -14.21 21.59 57.57
CA PRO A 26 -15.25 21.57 58.62
C PRO A 26 -16.39 20.59 58.27
N PRO A 27 -17.10 20.06 59.29
CA PRO A 27 -18.19 19.11 59.07
C PRO A 27 -19.46 19.77 58.50
N PRO A 28 -20.25 19.05 57.67
CA PRO A 28 -21.51 19.55 57.12
C PRO A 28 -22.65 19.59 58.16
N PRO A 29 -23.67 20.45 57.96
CA PRO A 29 -24.78 20.64 58.91
C PRO A 29 -25.75 19.45 58.92
N PRO A 30 -26.51 19.25 60.02
CA PRO A 30 -27.42 18.12 60.16
C PRO A 30 -28.63 18.21 59.20
N PRO A 31 -29.11 17.08 58.64
CA PRO A 31 -30.23 17.11 57.70
C PRO A 31 -31.57 17.38 58.40
N ALA A 32 -32.42 18.18 57.76
CA ALA A 32 -33.80 18.40 58.14
C ALA A 32 -34.67 17.15 57.91
N ALA A 33 -35.68 16.99 58.77
CA ALA A 33 -36.61 15.86 58.79
C ALA A 33 -37.49 15.79 57.53
N GLY A 34 -37.51 14.60 56.90
CA GLY A 34 -38.49 14.20 55.89
C GLY A 34 -39.49 13.15 56.44
N PRO A 35 -40.63 12.90 55.75
CA PRO A 35 -41.79 12.22 56.32
C PRO A 35 -41.68 10.67 56.33
N PRO A 36 -42.54 9.96 57.09
CA PRO A 36 -42.33 8.56 57.49
C PRO A 36 -42.98 7.52 56.57
N GLY A 37 -42.35 6.33 56.50
CA GLY A 37 -42.88 5.08 55.93
C GLY A 37 -42.03 4.59 54.74
N THR A 38 -41.48 3.38 54.70
CA THR A 38 -42.08 2.08 55.04
C THR A 38 -41.05 1.14 55.69
N GLY A 39 -41.53 0.31 56.63
CA GLY A 39 -40.68 -0.55 57.46
C GLY A 39 -40.03 -1.70 56.70
N GLY A 40 -38.70 -1.68 56.65
CA GLY A 40 -37.90 -2.89 56.53
C GLY A 40 -37.64 -3.45 57.92
N LYS A 41 -37.86 -4.76 58.14
CA LYS A 41 -37.45 -5.44 59.37
C LYS A 41 -35.96 -5.16 59.65
N PRO A 42 -35.53 -4.97 60.90
CA PRO A 42 -34.10 -4.92 61.22
C PRO A 42 -33.46 -6.22 60.73
N LEU A 43 -32.48 -6.09 59.82
CA LEU A 43 -31.68 -7.21 59.36
C LEU A 43 -31.13 -7.94 60.59
N THR A 44 -31.24 -9.26 60.61
CA THR A 44 -30.68 -10.04 61.71
C THR A 44 -29.15 -9.86 61.74
N PRO A 45 -28.50 -9.96 62.92
CA PRO A 45 -27.04 -9.79 63.02
C PRO A 45 -26.26 -10.66 62.02
N ALA A 46 -26.77 -11.85 61.71
CA ALA A 46 -26.20 -12.77 60.73
C ALA A 46 -26.31 -12.28 59.27
N GLU A 47 -27.41 -11.63 58.89
CA GLU A 47 -27.59 -11.06 57.55
C GLU A 47 -26.72 -9.81 57.35
N LEU A 48 -26.52 -9.02 58.41
CA LEU A 48 -25.61 -7.88 58.40
C LEU A 48 -24.15 -8.33 58.27
N GLU A 49 -23.77 -9.39 58.98
CA GLU A 49 -22.45 -10.01 58.90
C GLU A 49 -22.22 -10.63 57.52
N ALA A 50 -23.21 -11.31 56.94
CA ALA A 50 -23.15 -11.81 55.57
C ALA A 50 -22.96 -10.69 54.53
N GLN A 51 -23.69 -9.56 54.67
CA GLN A 51 -23.50 -8.40 53.80
C GLN A 51 -22.12 -7.75 53.98
N LEU A 52 -21.60 -7.68 55.21
CA LEU A 52 -20.27 -7.16 55.50
C LEU A 52 -19.18 -8.08 54.93
N VAL A 53 -19.34 -9.40 55.03
CA VAL A 53 -18.43 -10.39 54.44
C VAL A 53 -18.47 -10.32 52.92
N GLU A 54 -19.66 -10.17 52.31
CA GLU A 54 -19.80 -10.02 50.87
C GLU A 54 -19.20 -8.69 50.38
N LYS A 55 -19.41 -7.59 51.13
CA LYS A 55 -18.81 -6.29 50.86
C LYS A 55 -17.29 -6.31 51.03
N ALA A 56 -16.78 -7.01 52.04
CA ALA A 56 -15.35 -7.22 52.27
C ALA A 56 -14.73 -8.09 51.16
N ARG A 57 -15.44 -9.12 50.68
CA ARG A 57 -15.02 -9.95 49.54
C ARG A 57 -14.96 -9.14 48.25
N LYS A 58 -16.02 -8.36 47.96
CA LYS A 58 -16.06 -7.44 46.80
C LYS A 58 -14.95 -6.39 46.91
N TRP A 59 -14.71 -5.84 48.10
CA TRP A 59 -13.64 -4.88 48.35
C TRP A 59 -12.25 -5.52 48.18
N HIS A 60 -12.02 -6.73 48.70
CA HIS A 60 -10.77 -7.47 48.52
C HIS A 60 -10.51 -7.84 47.06
N GLN A 61 -11.53 -8.26 46.32
CA GLN A 61 -11.44 -8.49 44.88
C GLN A 61 -11.11 -7.18 44.15
N LEU A 62 -11.78 -6.09 44.48
CA LEU A 62 -11.53 -4.78 43.89
C LEU A 62 -10.12 -4.26 44.23
N ASN A 63 -9.63 -4.47 45.44
CA ASN A 63 -8.30 -4.02 45.88
C ASN A 63 -7.18 -4.87 45.29
N SER A 64 -7.37 -6.19 45.22
CA SER A 64 -6.43 -7.12 44.58
C SER A 64 -6.36 -6.89 43.08
N LYS A 65 -7.51 -6.56 42.46
CA LYS A 65 -7.55 -6.06 41.08
C LYS A 65 -6.83 -4.73 41.00
N ARG A 66 -7.16 -3.73 41.84
CA ARG A 66 -6.64 -2.34 41.84
C ARG A 66 -5.13 -2.21 42.03
N TYR A 67 -4.51 -3.08 42.83
CA TYR A 67 -3.08 -3.01 43.17
C TYR A 67 -2.26 -4.20 42.65
N GLY A 68 -2.79 -5.01 41.73
CA GLY A 68 -2.04 -6.12 41.14
C GLY A 68 -0.87 -5.66 40.26
N ASP A 69 0.26 -6.37 40.34
CA ASP A 69 1.52 -6.04 39.63
C ASP A 69 1.42 -5.92 38.10
N LYS A 70 0.32 -6.43 37.51
CA LYS A 70 0.03 -6.35 36.07
C LYS A 70 -0.49 -4.98 35.61
N ARG A 71 -0.76 -4.03 36.53
CA ARG A 71 -1.31 -2.68 36.21
C ARG A 71 -0.28 -1.60 35.83
N LYS A 72 0.98 -1.94 35.59
CA LYS A 72 2.06 -0.92 35.39
C LYS A 72 1.90 -0.03 34.14
N PHE A 73 1.01 -0.36 33.21
CA PHE A 73 0.75 0.47 32.01
C PHE A 73 -0.38 1.50 32.20
N GLY A 74 -1.18 1.39 33.27
CA GLY A 74 -2.29 2.30 33.57
C GLY A 74 -1.88 3.55 34.35
N ASP A 75 -0.61 3.66 34.77
CA ASP A 75 -0.12 4.73 35.64
C ASP A 75 0.07 6.07 34.92
N HIS A 76 0.34 6.04 33.60
CA HIS A 76 0.61 7.22 32.76
C HIS A 76 -0.67 7.92 32.26
N GLY A 77 -1.79 7.18 32.16
CA GLY A 77 -3.11 7.71 31.79
C GLY A 77 -3.09 8.58 30.53
N ASP A 78 -3.72 9.75 30.62
CA ASP A 78 -3.79 10.77 29.57
C ASP A 78 -2.60 11.77 29.59
N MET A 79 -1.58 11.52 30.41
CA MET A 79 -0.42 12.41 30.60
C MET A 79 -0.78 13.82 31.10
N SER A 80 -1.94 14.01 31.73
CA SER A 80 -2.34 15.28 32.36
C SER A 80 -1.52 15.61 33.62
N SER A 81 -1.09 14.57 34.35
CA SER A 81 -0.32 14.70 35.59
C SER A 81 1.08 15.29 35.38
N LYS A 82 1.49 16.20 36.27
CA LYS A 82 2.84 16.81 36.28
C LYS A 82 3.94 15.78 36.57
N LYS A 83 3.61 14.63 37.18
CA LYS A 83 4.54 13.54 37.50
C LYS A 83 5.27 13.03 36.25
N TYR A 84 4.57 12.95 35.12
CA TYR A 84 5.08 12.36 33.87
C TYR A 84 5.56 13.40 32.85
N ARG A 85 5.92 14.62 33.29
CA ARG A 85 6.34 15.71 32.40
C ARG A 85 7.56 15.34 31.53
N HIS A 86 8.52 14.61 32.09
CA HIS A 86 9.75 14.20 31.39
C HIS A 86 9.46 13.20 30.27
N ASP A 87 8.45 12.35 30.45
CA ASP A 87 8.09 11.28 29.51
C ASP A 87 7.31 11.80 28.29
N LYS A 88 6.66 12.99 28.37
CA LYS A 88 5.90 13.58 27.25
C LYS A 88 6.70 13.69 25.96
N ARG A 89 8.00 14.00 26.06
CA ARG A 89 8.90 14.06 24.89
C ARG A 89 9.04 12.71 24.20
N VAL A 90 9.06 11.63 24.98
CA VAL A 90 9.20 10.25 24.47
C VAL A 90 7.92 9.83 23.74
N TYR A 91 6.75 10.14 24.27
CA TYR A 91 5.46 9.86 23.61
C TYR A 91 5.34 10.57 22.24
N LEU A 92 5.74 11.85 22.17
CA LEU A 92 5.77 12.57 20.89
C LEU A 92 6.78 11.96 19.90
N GLY A 93 7.92 11.49 20.39
CA GLY A 93 8.90 10.77 19.57
C GLY A 93 8.38 9.43 19.05
N ALA A 94 7.57 8.73 19.86
CA ALA A 94 6.99 7.44 19.51
C ALA A 94 5.94 7.54 18.38
N LEU A 95 5.31 8.70 18.19
CA LEU A 95 4.34 8.94 17.11
C LEU A 95 4.90 8.59 15.73
N LYS A 96 6.22 8.78 15.51
CA LYS A 96 6.91 8.39 14.27
C LYS A 96 6.75 6.90 13.94
N PHE A 97 6.64 6.04 14.95
CA PHE A 97 6.59 4.59 14.81
C PHE A 97 5.19 4.00 14.93
N VAL A 98 4.18 4.82 15.21
CA VAL A 98 2.77 4.39 15.29
C VAL A 98 2.32 3.65 14.02
N PRO A 99 2.64 4.09 12.78
CA PRO A 99 2.27 3.32 11.59
C PRO A 99 2.82 1.89 11.58
N HIS A 100 4.03 1.68 12.12
CA HIS A 100 4.62 0.35 12.21
C HIS A 100 3.95 -0.51 13.30
N ALA A 101 3.63 0.08 14.46
CA ALA A 101 2.88 -0.60 15.51
C ALA A 101 1.49 -1.03 15.04
N VAL A 102 0.79 -0.14 14.32
CA VAL A 102 -0.53 -0.43 13.73
C VAL A 102 -0.42 -1.52 12.67
N TYR A 103 0.59 -1.48 11.78
CA TYR A 103 0.82 -2.54 10.80
C TYR A 103 0.99 -3.91 11.47
N LYS A 104 1.87 -4.01 12.48
CA LYS A 104 2.12 -5.26 13.20
C LYS A 104 0.91 -5.76 13.99
N LEU A 105 0.08 -4.85 14.49
CA LEU A 105 -1.17 -5.18 15.17
C LEU A 105 -2.19 -5.76 14.18
N LEU A 106 -2.36 -5.14 13.02
CA LEU A 106 -3.28 -5.61 11.98
C LEU A 106 -2.79 -6.88 11.27
N GLU A 107 -1.48 -7.08 11.15
CA GLU A 107 -0.90 -8.31 10.60
C GLU A 107 -1.25 -9.53 11.47
N ASN A 108 -1.36 -9.37 12.80
CA ASN A 108 -1.67 -10.44 13.75
C ASN A 108 -3.12 -10.38 14.25
N MET A 109 -4.08 -10.08 13.37
CA MET A 109 -5.49 -10.20 13.72
C MET A 109 -5.86 -11.68 13.96
N PRO A 110 -6.63 -11.98 15.03
CA PRO A 110 -7.16 -13.31 15.26
C PRO A 110 -8.01 -13.78 14.09
N MET A 111 -7.84 -15.04 13.69
CA MET A 111 -8.64 -15.62 12.62
C MET A 111 -10.05 -15.98 13.14
N PRO A 112 -11.08 -16.05 12.28
CA PRO A 112 -12.47 -16.22 12.75
C PRO A 112 -12.78 -17.51 13.51
N TRP A 113 -11.93 -18.53 13.38
CA TRP A 113 -12.01 -19.79 14.12
C TRP A 113 -11.28 -19.77 15.47
N GLU A 114 -10.59 -18.67 15.79
CA GLU A 114 -9.91 -18.45 17.06
C GLU A 114 -10.74 -17.52 17.95
N GLN A 115 -10.86 -17.84 19.24
CA GLN A 115 -11.51 -16.98 20.22
C GLN A 115 -10.57 -15.90 20.74
N VAL A 116 -9.36 -16.31 21.14
CA VAL A 116 -8.34 -15.44 21.75
C VAL A 116 -6.98 -15.81 21.19
N GLN A 117 -6.22 -14.80 20.78
CA GLN A 117 -4.84 -14.96 20.30
C GLN A 117 -3.88 -14.26 21.25
N HIS A 118 -2.94 -15.02 21.83
CA HIS A 118 -1.86 -14.46 22.62
C HIS A 118 -0.63 -14.19 21.77
N VAL A 119 -0.19 -12.94 21.72
CA VAL A 119 0.94 -12.49 20.91
C VAL A 119 2.07 -11.95 21.78
N LYS A 120 3.31 -12.17 21.36
CA LYS A 120 4.48 -11.51 21.98
C LYS A 120 4.44 -10.03 21.68
N ILE A 121 4.59 -9.23 22.73
CA ILE A 121 4.65 -7.77 22.65
C ILE A 121 6.06 -7.28 23.00
N LEU A 122 6.47 -6.20 22.33
CA LEU A 122 7.65 -5.41 22.64
C LEU A 122 7.16 -4.00 22.99
N TYR A 123 7.28 -3.61 24.25
CA TYR A 123 6.79 -2.33 24.74
C TYR A 123 7.94 -1.43 25.21
N HIS A 124 7.76 -0.12 25.08
CA HIS A 124 8.68 0.84 25.67
C HIS A 124 8.54 0.86 27.19
N ILE A 125 9.63 1.00 27.95
CA ILE A 125 9.62 0.96 29.43
C ILE A 125 8.67 1.98 30.08
N THR A 126 8.45 3.14 29.44
CA THR A 126 7.52 4.17 29.91
C THR A 126 6.08 3.96 29.44
N GLY A 127 5.83 2.94 28.60
CA GLY A 127 4.54 2.68 27.98
C GLY A 127 4.16 3.60 26.81
N ALA A 128 5.13 4.28 26.20
CA ALA A 128 4.88 5.21 25.08
C ALA A 128 4.35 4.53 23.81
N ILE A 129 4.76 3.29 23.56
CA ILE A 129 4.35 2.49 22.39
C ILE A 129 4.54 1.01 22.67
N THR A 130 3.69 0.20 22.05
CA THR A 130 3.74 -1.26 22.11
C THR A 130 3.68 -1.81 20.68
N PHE A 131 4.63 -2.68 20.35
CA PHE A 131 4.68 -3.40 19.08
C PHE A 131 4.31 -4.86 19.30
N VAL A 132 3.58 -5.44 18.35
CA VAL A 132 3.45 -6.90 18.27
C VAL A 132 4.71 -7.46 17.59
N ASN A 133 5.46 -8.28 18.30
CA ASN A 133 6.73 -8.86 17.84
C ASN A 133 6.55 -10.31 17.36
N GLU A 134 5.53 -10.54 16.52
CA GLU A 134 5.28 -11.81 15.86
C GLU A 134 4.99 -11.60 14.38
N ILE A 135 5.30 -12.62 13.60
CA ILE A 135 4.91 -12.74 12.19
C ILE A 135 3.99 -13.97 12.12
N PRO A 136 2.78 -13.86 11.57
CA PRO A 136 1.82 -14.95 11.50
C PRO A 136 2.23 -15.96 10.43
N TRP A 137 3.11 -16.89 10.80
CA TRP A 137 3.49 -18.02 9.95
C TRP A 137 2.37 -19.06 9.98
N VAL A 138 1.86 -19.39 8.80
CA VAL A 138 0.81 -20.40 8.60
C VAL A 138 1.28 -21.46 7.61
N VAL A 139 0.79 -22.69 7.80
CA VAL A 139 0.99 -23.79 6.85
C VAL A 139 -0.05 -23.63 5.74
N GLU A 140 0.41 -23.41 4.52
CA GLU A 140 -0.44 -23.04 3.37
C GLU A 140 -1.64 -23.99 3.12
N PRO A 141 -1.48 -25.33 3.06
CA PRO A 141 -2.64 -26.22 2.85
C PRO A 141 -3.63 -26.22 4.02
N ILE A 142 -3.15 -26.08 5.26
CA ILE A 142 -4.02 -26.00 6.45
C ILE A 142 -4.82 -24.69 6.42
N TYR A 143 -4.15 -23.56 6.14
CA TYR A 143 -4.78 -22.25 6.09
C TYR A 143 -5.86 -22.15 5.00
N LEU A 144 -5.61 -22.73 3.82
CA LEU A 144 -6.60 -22.83 2.74
C LEU A 144 -7.81 -23.68 3.16
N ALA A 145 -7.58 -24.82 3.81
CA ALA A 145 -8.66 -25.67 4.32
C ALA A 145 -9.49 -24.95 5.41
N GLN A 146 -8.84 -24.26 6.35
CA GLN A 146 -9.51 -23.48 7.39
C GLN A 146 -10.44 -22.43 6.75
N TRP A 147 -9.95 -21.63 5.80
CA TRP A 147 -10.80 -20.68 5.08
C TRP A 147 -11.88 -21.35 4.21
N GLY A 148 -11.62 -22.55 3.69
CA GLY A 148 -12.61 -23.36 2.98
C GLY A 148 -13.78 -23.75 3.88
N THR A 149 -13.50 -24.19 5.11
CA THR A 149 -14.54 -24.47 6.10
C THR A 149 -15.28 -23.19 6.53
N MET A 150 -14.58 -22.06 6.67
CA MET A 150 -15.20 -20.77 6.96
C MET A 150 -16.18 -20.34 5.87
N TRP A 151 -15.81 -20.54 4.61
CA TRP A 151 -16.68 -20.24 3.47
C TRP A 151 -17.98 -21.04 3.53
N ILE A 152 -17.91 -22.34 3.87
CA ILE A 152 -19.08 -23.20 4.03
C ILE A 152 -19.95 -22.71 5.19
N MET A 153 -19.37 -22.47 6.36
CA MET A 153 -20.10 -22.03 7.55
C MET A 153 -20.77 -20.66 7.34
N MET A 154 -20.04 -19.68 6.80
CA MET A 154 -20.59 -18.35 6.54
C MET A 154 -21.72 -18.38 5.51
N ARG A 155 -21.64 -19.25 4.48
CA ARG A 155 -22.72 -19.42 3.50
C ARG A 155 -23.95 -20.09 4.10
N ARG A 156 -23.77 -21.13 4.92
CA ARG A 156 -24.86 -21.80 5.66
C ARG A 156 -25.56 -20.82 6.59
N GLU A 157 -24.80 -20.12 7.42
CA GLU A 157 -25.32 -19.11 8.35
C GLU A 157 -26.09 -17.99 7.63
N LYS A 158 -25.55 -17.48 6.51
CA LYS A 158 -26.23 -16.44 5.72
C LYS A 158 -27.50 -16.93 5.04
N ARG A 159 -27.56 -18.21 4.66
CA ARG A 159 -28.75 -18.84 4.06
C ARG A 159 -29.84 -19.08 5.11
N ASP A 160 -29.46 -19.59 6.27
CA ASP A 160 -30.39 -20.10 7.29
C ASP A 160 -30.94 -18.98 8.17
N ARG A 161 -30.16 -17.91 8.39
CA ARG A 161 -30.57 -16.77 9.21
C ARG A 161 -31.50 -15.81 8.46
N ARG A 162 -32.73 -15.65 8.97
CA ARG A 162 -33.74 -14.74 8.40
C ARG A 162 -33.34 -13.26 8.43
N HIS A 163 -32.71 -12.81 9.51
CA HIS A 163 -32.30 -11.42 9.68
C HIS A 163 -30.84 -11.34 10.11
N PHE A 164 -29.97 -10.96 9.16
CA PHE A 164 -28.56 -10.72 9.41
C PHE A 164 -28.33 -9.23 9.70
N LYS A 165 -28.32 -8.87 10.99
CA LYS A 165 -28.04 -7.49 11.43
C LYS A 165 -26.54 -7.23 11.34
N ARG A 166 -26.14 -6.30 10.46
CA ARG A 166 -24.75 -5.84 10.36
C ARG A 166 -24.42 -4.93 11.55
N MET A 167 -23.18 -4.99 12.02
CA MET A 167 -22.70 -4.04 13.03
C MET A 167 -22.76 -2.61 12.47
N ARG A 168 -23.02 -1.64 13.36
CA ARG A 168 -22.92 -0.22 13.04
C ARG A 168 -21.44 0.16 13.04
N PHE A 169 -21.01 0.86 11.98
CA PHE A 169 -19.65 1.38 11.91
C PHE A 169 -19.54 2.76 12.57
N THR A 170 -18.36 2.93 13.17
CA THR A 170 -18.08 3.29 14.58
C THR A 170 -18.90 2.47 15.59
N PRO A 171 -18.31 1.40 16.17
CA PRO A 171 -18.95 0.63 17.23
C PRO A 171 -19.16 1.41 18.53
N PHE A 172 -18.26 2.35 18.83
CA PHE A 172 -18.30 3.23 20.01
C PHE A 172 -18.60 4.67 19.59
N ASP A 173 -19.06 5.48 20.55
CA ASP A 173 -19.24 6.93 20.36
C ASP A 173 -17.90 7.67 20.47
N ASP A 174 -17.76 8.81 19.79
CA ASP A 174 -16.48 9.56 19.72
C ASP A 174 -16.09 10.17 21.08
N GLU A 175 -17.08 10.44 21.94
CA GLU A 175 -16.89 10.98 23.29
C GLU A 175 -16.62 9.89 24.35
N GLU A 176 -16.78 8.62 24.00
CA GLU A 176 -16.57 7.50 24.92
C GLU A 176 -15.07 7.19 25.05
N PRO A 177 -14.48 7.21 26.26
CA PRO A 177 -13.08 6.86 26.43
C PRO A 177 -12.85 5.36 26.12
N PRO A 178 -11.65 4.98 25.66
CA PRO A 178 -11.32 3.57 25.43
C PRO A 178 -11.54 2.72 26.68
N LEU A 179 -12.26 1.62 26.53
CA LEU A 179 -12.53 0.67 27.62
C LEU A 179 -11.24 -0.04 28.05
N ASP A 180 -10.99 -0.13 29.36
CA ASP A 180 -9.87 -0.89 29.91
C ASP A 180 -10.13 -2.41 29.79
N TYR A 181 -9.13 -3.13 29.28
CA TYR A 181 -9.18 -4.57 29.11
C TYR A 181 -9.26 -5.32 30.45
N ALA A 182 -8.52 -4.86 31.46
CA ALA A 182 -8.42 -5.55 32.74
C ALA A 182 -9.74 -5.55 33.54
N ASP A 183 -10.49 -4.46 33.44
CA ASP A 183 -11.72 -4.27 34.21
C ASP A 183 -12.96 -4.77 33.44
N ASN A 184 -12.99 -4.66 32.11
CA ASN A 184 -14.19 -4.97 31.30
C ASN A 184 -14.14 -6.29 30.52
N LEU A 185 -12.94 -6.75 30.09
CA LEU A 185 -12.82 -7.85 29.13
C LEU A 185 -12.14 -9.10 29.70
N LEU A 186 -11.25 -8.96 30.68
CA LEU A 186 -10.44 -10.08 31.17
C LEU A 186 -11.26 -11.21 31.81
N ASP A 187 -12.36 -10.88 32.49
CA ASP A 187 -13.21 -11.85 33.18
C ASP A 187 -14.42 -12.32 32.33
N VAL A 188 -14.58 -11.78 31.12
CA VAL A 188 -15.69 -12.13 30.23
C VAL A 188 -15.28 -13.29 29.36
N GLU A 189 -16.03 -14.38 29.42
CA GLU A 189 -15.80 -15.54 28.55
C GLU A 189 -16.08 -15.16 27.09
N PRO A 190 -15.13 -15.43 26.16
CA PRO A 190 -15.31 -15.10 24.76
C PRO A 190 -16.44 -15.94 24.16
N LEU A 191 -17.12 -15.38 23.16
CA LEU A 191 -18.12 -16.12 22.41
C LEU A 191 -17.46 -17.27 21.63
N GLU A 192 -18.28 -18.26 21.27
CA GLU A 192 -17.86 -19.36 20.42
C GLU A 192 -17.34 -18.84 19.07
N ALA A 193 -16.20 -19.38 18.64
CA ALA A 193 -15.61 -19.06 17.35
C ALA A 193 -16.35 -19.79 16.23
N ILE A 194 -16.13 -19.37 14.99
CA ILE A 194 -16.73 -20.06 13.84
C ILE A 194 -15.93 -21.35 13.62
N GLN A 195 -16.52 -22.50 13.90
CA GLN A 195 -15.91 -23.81 13.67
C GLN A 195 -16.92 -24.73 12.98
N LEU A 196 -16.53 -25.32 11.85
CA LEU A 196 -17.30 -26.39 11.21
C LEU A 196 -17.14 -27.66 12.03
N GLU A 197 -18.26 -28.30 12.37
CA GLU A 197 -18.28 -29.65 12.93
C GLU A 197 -17.65 -30.63 11.92
N LEU A 198 -16.50 -31.19 12.29
CA LEU A 198 -15.76 -32.15 11.49
C LEU A 198 -16.24 -33.57 11.81
N ASP A 199 -16.16 -34.47 10.82
CA ASP A 199 -16.56 -35.86 11.00
C ASP A 199 -15.45 -36.67 11.69
N GLU A 200 -15.77 -37.40 12.77
CA GLU A 200 -14.77 -38.12 13.56
C GLU A 200 -14.08 -39.26 12.78
N GLU A 201 -14.75 -39.85 11.79
CA GLU A 201 -14.23 -40.98 11.01
C GLU A 201 -13.50 -40.48 9.75
N GLU A 202 -14.17 -39.66 8.93
CA GLU A 202 -13.62 -39.14 7.67
C GLU A 202 -12.51 -38.10 7.89
N ASP A 203 -12.65 -37.23 8.90
CA ASP A 203 -11.71 -36.15 9.22
C ASP A 203 -10.76 -36.50 10.37
N SER A 204 -10.72 -37.76 10.78
CA SER A 204 -9.87 -38.29 11.87
C SER A 204 -8.42 -37.79 11.83
N ALA A 205 -7.84 -37.62 10.64
CA ALA A 205 -6.45 -37.15 10.47
C ALA A 205 -6.21 -35.69 10.90
N VAL A 206 -7.24 -34.84 10.90
CA VAL A 206 -7.16 -33.40 11.19
C VAL A 206 -8.01 -32.97 12.38
N HIS A 207 -9.02 -33.75 12.76
CA HIS A 207 -10.06 -33.43 13.75
C HIS A 207 -9.55 -32.75 15.03
N GLU A 208 -8.50 -33.29 15.66
CA GLU A 208 -8.02 -32.82 16.97
C GLU A 208 -7.34 -31.43 16.96
N TRP A 209 -6.66 -31.06 15.87
CA TRP A 209 -5.73 -29.92 15.83
C TRP A 209 -6.10 -28.86 14.81
N PHE A 210 -7.15 -29.08 14.01
CA PHE A 210 -7.44 -28.28 12.82
C PHE A 210 -7.66 -26.79 13.09
N TYR A 211 -8.31 -26.43 14.22
CA TYR A 211 -8.60 -25.05 14.59
C TYR A 211 -7.62 -24.43 15.59
N ASP A 212 -6.50 -25.10 15.88
CA ASP A 212 -5.45 -24.53 16.71
C ASP A 212 -4.81 -23.30 16.04
N HIS A 213 -4.33 -22.34 16.85
CA HIS A 213 -3.64 -21.14 16.34
C HIS A 213 -2.37 -21.47 15.53
N LYS A 214 -1.56 -22.41 16.05
CA LYS A 214 -0.40 -22.96 15.34
C LYS A 214 -0.49 -24.48 15.38
N PRO A 215 -1.18 -25.09 14.41
CA PRO A 215 -1.41 -26.53 14.39
C PRO A 215 -0.10 -27.31 14.32
N LEU A 216 -0.05 -28.47 14.97
CA LEU A 216 1.05 -29.44 14.88
C LEU A 216 2.44 -28.95 15.38
N VAL A 217 2.54 -27.82 16.10
CA VAL A 217 3.84 -27.30 16.61
C VAL A 217 4.59 -28.32 17.48
N LYS A 218 3.86 -29.13 18.24
CA LYS A 218 4.41 -30.11 19.19
C LYS A 218 4.76 -31.45 18.53
N THR A 219 4.43 -31.65 17.24
CA THR A 219 4.63 -32.93 16.55
C THR A 219 5.90 -32.90 15.68
N LYS A 220 6.30 -34.08 15.18
CA LYS A 220 7.46 -34.22 14.28
C LYS A 220 7.19 -33.70 12.85
N LEU A 221 5.93 -33.41 12.52
CA LEU A 221 5.52 -32.92 11.20
C LEU A 221 6.01 -31.49 10.93
N ILE A 222 6.37 -30.75 11.99
CA ILE A 222 6.87 -29.39 11.91
C ILE A 222 8.22 -29.29 12.60
N ASN A 223 9.08 -28.38 12.14
CA ASN A 223 10.44 -28.20 12.64
C ASN A 223 10.55 -27.57 14.05
N GLY A 224 9.46 -27.49 14.82
CA GLY A 224 9.41 -26.93 16.17
C GLY A 224 8.83 -25.51 16.27
N PRO A 225 9.09 -24.76 17.37
CA PRO A 225 8.40 -23.50 17.70
C PRO A 225 8.72 -22.34 16.75
N SER A 226 9.76 -22.48 15.91
CA SER A 226 10.06 -21.51 14.85
C SER A 226 9.01 -21.53 13.73
N TYR A 227 8.29 -22.65 13.55
CA TYR A 227 7.18 -22.81 12.63
C TYR A 227 7.50 -22.41 11.19
N ARG A 228 8.59 -22.96 10.61
CA ARG A 228 9.13 -22.55 9.30
C ARG A 228 9.03 -23.60 8.21
N LYS A 229 9.04 -24.88 8.57
CA LYS A 229 9.01 -26.01 7.64
C LYS A 229 7.97 -27.01 8.11
N TRP A 230 7.25 -27.58 7.16
CA TRP A 230 6.23 -28.58 7.41
C TRP A 230 6.43 -29.78 6.47
N HIS A 231 6.07 -30.96 6.96
CA HIS A 231 6.02 -32.21 6.22
C HIS A 231 4.77 -32.97 6.67
N LEU A 232 3.81 -33.17 5.77
CA LEU A 232 2.51 -33.78 6.08
C LEU A 232 2.37 -35.16 5.42
N SER A 233 1.61 -36.04 6.06
CA SER A 233 1.26 -37.35 5.50
C SER A 233 0.24 -37.21 4.37
N LEU A 234 0.12 -38.24 3.53
CA LEU A 234 -0.86 -38.27 2.44
C LEU A 234 -2.29 -38.21 2.96
N SER A 235 -2.59 -38.89 4.07
CA SER A 235 -3.92 -38.84 4.71
C SER A 235 -4.30 -37.42 5.10
N ILE A 236 -3.41 -36.69 5.79
CA ILE A 236 -3.66 -35.29 6.17
C ILE A 236 -3.86 -34.43 4.92
N MET A 237 -3.00 -34.57 3.90
CA MET A 237 -3.11 -33.78 2.68
C MET A 237 -4.41 -34.03 1.91
N ALA A 238 -4.87 -35.28 1.84
CA ALA A 238 -6.12 -35.65 1.18
C ALA A 238 -7.33 -35.04 1.88
N THR A 239 -7.37 -35.10 3.22
CA THR A 239 -8.43 -34.49 4.02
C THR A 239 -8.45 -32.97 3.87
N LEU A 240 -7.28 -32.32 3.95
CA LEU A 240 -7.17 -30.86 3.78
C LEU A 240 -7.58 -30.41 2.36
N TYR A 241 -7.22 -31.17 1.33
CA TYR A 241 -7.62 -30.89 -0.05
C TYR A 241 -9.13 -30.93 -0.23
N ARG A 242 -9.79 -31.94 0.36
CA ARG A 242 -11.25 -32.08 0.36
C ARG A 242 -11.94 -30.90 1.06
N LEU A 243 -11.47 -30.52 2.25
CA LEU A 243 -12.02 -29.39 3.02
C LEU A 243 -11.83 -28.03 2.32
N ALA A 244 -10.72 -27.86 1.59
CA ALA A 244 -10.43 -26.65 0.83
C ALA A 244 -11.19 -26.54 -0.51
N GLY A 245 -11.88 -27.59 -0.95
CA GLY A 245 -12.43 -27.70 -2.30
C GLY A 245 -13.30 -26.54 -2.77
N GLN A 246 -14.00 -25.84 -1.86
CA GLN A 246 -14.82 -24.66 -2.23
C GLN A 246 -14.01 -23.44 -2.69
N LEU A 247 -12.73 -23.36 -2.34
CA LEU A 247 -11.84 -22.26 -2.71
C LEU A 247 -10.94 -22.58 -3.90
N LEU A 248 -10.76 -23.87 -4.19
CA LEU A 248 -9.87 -24.34 -5.24
C LEU A 248 -10.57 -24.31 -6.59
N SER A 249 -9.74 -24.19 -7.63
CA SER A 249 -10.19 -24.36 -9.00
C SER A 249 -10.30 -25.85 -9.35
N ASP A 250 -11.31 -26.19 -10.15
CA ASP A 250 -11.46 -27.53 -10.72
C ASP A 250 -10.57 -27.73 -11.97
N LEU A 251 -9.85 -26.69 -12.41
CA LEU A 251 -9.01 -26.73 -13.61
C LEU A 251 -7.69 -27.44 -13.34
N ILE A 252 -7.52 -28.61 -13.95
CA ILE A 252 -6.28 -29.39 -13.90
C ILE A 252 -5.32 -28.98 -15.04
N ASP A 253 -5.89 -28.75 -16.24
CA ASP A 253 -5.09 -28.47 -17.43
C ASP A 253 -4.74 -26.99 -17.55
N ARG A 254 -3.44 -26.72 -17.78
CA ARG A 254 -2.91 -25.38 -18.02
C ARG A 254 -3.38 -24.81 -19.37
N ASN A 255 -3.81 -25.66 -20.30
CA ASN A 255 -4.31 -25.23 -21.60
C ASN A 255 -5.56 -24.35 -21.51
N TYR A 256 -6.32 -24.41 -20.40
CA TYR A 256 -7.42 -23.49 -20.16
C TYR A 256 -6.98 -22.02 -20.23
N PHE A 257 -5.77 -21.71 -19.79
CA PHE A 257 -5.22 -20.35 -19.78
C PHE A 257 -4.62 -19.92 -21.13
N TYR A 258 -4.91 -20.63 -22.24
CA TYR A 258 -4.47 -20.21 -23.56
C TYR A 258 -4.98 -18.79 -23.88
N LEU A 259 -4.04 -17.89 -24.23
CA LEU A 259 -4.28 -16.45 -24.42
C LEU A 259 -4.77 -15.69 -23.17
N PHE A 260 -4.83 -16.35 -22.02
CA PHE A 260 -5.23 -15.79 -20.73
C PHE A 260 -4.13 -16.00 -19.67
N ASP A 261 -2.89 -16.04 -20.11
CA ASP A 261 -1.70 -16.13 -19.29
C ASP A 261 -0.92 -14.80 -19.25
N MET A 262 0.06 -14.70 -18.34
CA MET A 262 0.85 -13.48 -18.18
C MET A 262 1.63 -13.11 -19.46
N GLU A 263 2.11 -14.10 -20.23
CA GLU A 263 2.85 -13.86 -21.46
C GLU A 263 1.96 -13.23 -22.53
N SER A 264 0.73 -13.74 -22.70
CA SER A 264 -0.26 -13.16 -23.61
C SER A 264 -0.68 -11.75 -23.17
N PHE A 265 -0.85 -11.49 -21.87
CA PHE A 265 -1.14 -10.14 -21.38
C PHE A 265 0.00 -9.16 -21.60
N PHE A 266 1.27 -9.58 -21.46
CA PHE A 266 2.42 -8.74 -21.78
C PHE A 266 2.46 -8.40 -23.27
N THR A 267 2.18 -9.37 -24.13
CA THR A 267 2.11 -9.16 -25.58
C THR A 267 0.94 -8.26 -25.96
N ALA A 268 -0.25 -8.47 -25.39
CA ALA A 268 -1.42 -7.61 -25.56
C ALA A 268 -1.11 -6.16 -25.17
N LYS A 269 -0.45 -5.96 -24.02
CA LYS A 269 0.00 -4.63 -23.55
C LYS A 269 1.03 -4.00 -24.48
N ALA A 270 1.99 -4.78 -24.98
CA ALA A 270 3.04 -4.29 -25.86
C ALA A 270 2.49 -3.87 -27.23
N LEU A 271 1.53 -4.62 -27.77
CA LEU A 271 0.88 -4.39 -29.06
C LEU A 271 -0.32 -3.43 -28.98
N ASN A 272 -0.71 -2.99 -27.77
CA ASN A 272 -1.92 -2.20 -27.53
C ASN A 272 -3.19 -2.88 -28.09
N MET A 273 -3.29 -4.19 -27.91
CA MET A 273 -4.43 -5.01 -28.33
C MET A 273 -5.21 -5.50 -27.12
N CYS A 274 -6.50 -5.74 -27.33
CA CYS A 274 -7.40 -6.20 -26.28
C CYS A 274 -7.84 -7.64 -26.57
N ILE A 275 -7.62 -8.52 -25.61
CA ILE A 275 -8.32 -9.81 -25.45
C ILE A 275 -9.51 -9.54 -24.50
N PRO A 276 -10.58 -10.35 -24.48
CA PRO A 276 -11.50 -10.38 -23.35
C PRO A 276 -10.74 -10.47 -22.01
N GLY A 277 -10.54 -9.33 -21.34
CA GLY A 277 -9.56 -9.19 -20.26
C GLY A 277 -9.11 -7.73 -20.02
N PRO A 278 -7.95 -7.50 -19.38
CA PRO A 278 -7.48 -6.17 -19.01
C PRO A 278 -7.10 -5.34 -20.24
N LYS A 279 -7.37 -4.02 -20.15
CA LYS A 279 -6.94 -3.02 -21.13
C LYS A 279 -5.82 -2.17 -20.55
N PHE A 280 -4.87 -1.81 -21.39
CA PHE A 280 -3.69 -1.05 -20.97
C PHE A 280 -3.55 0.23 -21.79
N GLU A 281 -2.79 1.19 -21.27
CA GLU A 281 -2.33 2.30 -22.09
C GLU A 281 -1.33 1.82 -23.15
N PRO A 282 -1.36 2.41 -24.37
CA PRO A 282 -0.41 2.08 -25.42
C PRO A 282 1.03 2.30 -24.95
N LEU A 283 1.87 1.27 -25.07
CA LEU A 283 3.29 1.35 -24.68
C LEU A 283 4.07 2.28 -25.62
N TYR A 284 3.75 2.25 -26.90
CA TYR A 284 4.32 3.11 -27.92
C TYR A 284 3.21 3.93 -28.57
N ARG A 285 3.38 5.25 -28.60
CA ARG A 285 2.44 6.22 -29.21
C ARG A 285 3.02 6.86 -30.49
N ASP A 286 4.06 6.24 -31.03
CA ASP A 286 4.81 6.68 -32.21
C ASP A 286 4.12 6.34 -33.54
N MET A 287 3.00 5.61 -33.49
CA MET A 287 2.16 5.33 -34.64
C MET A 287 1.27 6.56 -34.93
N GLU A 288 1.77 7.51 -35.73
CA GLU A 288 0.88 8.47 -36.39
C GLU A 288 0.02 7.69 -37.40
N LYS A 289 -1.31 7.77 -37.24
CA LYS A 289 -2.31 6.99 -38.00
C LYS A 289 -2.25 7.11 -39.53
N GLY A 290 -1.39 7.97 -40.10
CA GLY A 290 -1.38 8.28 -41.53
C GLY A 290 -0.26 7.63 -42.34
N ASP A 291 0.85 7.23 -41.70
CA ASP A 291 2.09 6.93 -42.44
C ASP A 291 2.23 5.46 -42.86
N GLU A 292 1.43 4.53 -42.30
CA GLU A 292 1.55 3.08 -42.58
C GLU A 292 0.44 2.52 -43.50
N ASP A 293 -0.64 3.27 -43.76
CA ASP A 293 -1.84 2.77 -44.44
C ASP A 293 -1.72 2.69 -45.97
N TRP A 294 -0.88 3.53 -46.59
CA TRP A 294 -0.71 3.58 -48.05
C TRP A 294 0.68 3.12 -48.49
N ASN A 295 0.92 1.81 -48.36
CA ASN A 295 2.12 1.16 -48.86
C ASN A 295 1.77 0.22 -50.03
N GLU A 296 2.69 0.05 -50.98
CA GLU A 296 2.51 -0.86 -52.13
C GLU A 296 2.20 -2.31 -51.71
N PHE A 297 2.64 -2.69 -50.50
CA PHE A 297 2.40 -3.99 -49.88
C PHE A 297 0.99 -4.15 -49.28
N ASN A 298 0.35 -3.04 -48.86
CA ASN A 298 -0.97 -3.03 -48.24
C ASN A 298 -2.10 -2.71 -49.24
N ASP A 299 -1.81 -2.76 -50.55
CA ASP A 299 -2.82 -2.50 -51.59
C ASP A 299 -3.95 -3.53 -51.54
N ILE A 300 -5.19 -3.04 -51.41
CA ILE A 300 -6.39 -3.85 -51.27
C ILE A 300 -6.60 -4.80 -52.47
N ASN A 301 -6.12 -4.43 -53.65
CA ASN A 301 -6.25 -5.27 -54.86
C ASN A 301 -5.31 -6.48 -54.85
N LYS A 302 -4.25 -6.46 -54.02
CA LYS A 302 -3.26 -7.53 -53.89
C LYS A 302 -3.53 -8.46 -52.70
N LEU A 303 -4.46 -8.10 -51.82
CA LEU A 303 -4.77 -8.83 -50.59
C LEU A 303 -5.98 -9.77 -50.77
N ILE A 304 -5.76 -11.08 -50.60
CA ILE A 304 -6.84 -12.07 -50.60
C ILE A 304 -7.39 -12.24 -49.18
N ILE A 305 -8.53 -11.60 -48.88
CA ILE A 305 -9.18 -11.72 -47.58
C ILE A 305 -10.18 -12.88 -47.60
N ARG A 306 -9.76 -14.05 -47.08
CA ARG A 306 -10.67 -15.20 -46.88
C ARG A 306 -11.38 -15.19 -45.54
N GLN A 307 -10.64 -14.82 -44.49
CA GLN A 307 -11.15 -14.68 -43.13
C GLN A 307 -10.55 -13.42 -42.51
N PRO A 308 -11.33 -12.64 -41.76
CA PRO A 308 -10.81 -11.47 -41.07
C PRO A 308 -9.81 -11.88 -39.99
N LEU A 309 -8.66 -11.23 -39.98
CA LEU A 309 -7.62 -11.46 -38.97
C LEU A 309 -8.10 -10.92 -37.61
N ARG A 310 -8.37 -11.81 -36.67
CA ARG A 310 -8.78 -11.45 -35.31
C ARG A 310 -7.60 -11.04 -34.42
N THR A 311 -7.89 -10.35 -33.32
CA THR A 311 -6.87 -9.87 -32.37
C THR A 311 -6.17 -11.02 -31.65
N GLU A 312 -6.85 -12.15 -31.45
CA GLU A 312 -6.29 -13.35 -30.82
C GLU A 312 -5.11 -13.91 -31.63
N TYR A 313 -5.22 -13.93 -32.96
CA TYR A 313 -4.13 -14.40 -33.83
C TYR A 313 -2.89 -13.51 -33.73
N ARG A 314 -3.10 -12.20 -33.61
CA ARG A 314 -2.02 -11.23 -33.44
C ARG A 314 -1.29 -11.39 -32.11
N ILE A 315 -1.91 -12.00 -31.10
CA ILE A 315 -1.27 -12.24 -29.80
C ILE A 315 -0.68 -13.65 -29.74
N ALA A 316 -1.37 -14.64 -30.30
CA ALA A 316 -0.88 -16.02 -30.41
C ALA A 316 0.41 -16.10 -31.25
N PHE A 317 0.46 -15.37 -32.37
CA PHE A 317 1.59 -15.35 -33.28
C PHE A 317 2.08 -13.90 -33.49
N PRO A 318 2.75 -13.32 -32.48
CA PRO A 318 3.02 -11.89 -32.45
C PRO A 318 3.98 -11.42 -33.54
N HIS A 319 4.90 -12.29 -33.98
CA HIS A 319 5.87 -11.95 -35.02
C HIS A 319 5.34 -12.13 -36.45
N LEU A 320 4.25 -12.88 -36.63
CA LEU A 320 3.73 -13.19 -37.96
C LEU A 320 2.71 -12.15 -38.43
N TYR A 321 1.78 -11.76 -37.53
CA TYR A 321 0.62 -10.96 -37.90
C TYR A 321 0.71 -9.48 -37.48
N ASN A 322 1.86 -9.03 -36.93
CA ASN A 322 2.07 -7.64 -36.54
C ASN A 322 3.29 -7.04 -37.23
N ASN A 323 3.15 -5.78 -37.61
CA ASN A 323 4.28 -4.95 -38.00
C ASN A 323 5.00 -4.47 -36.73
N ARG A 324 6.33 -4.55 -36.73
CA ARG A 324 7.20 -4.05 -35.64
C ARG A 324 6.84 -4.60 -34.24
N PRO A 325 6.84 -5.91 -34.03
CA PRO A 325 6.58 -6.51 -32.73
C PRO A 325 7.70 -6.17 -31.74
N ARG A 326 7.48 -5.17 -30.87
CA ARG A 326 8.46 -4.67 -29.89
C ARG A 326 8.09 -5.10 -28.48
N LYS A 327 9.05 -5.69 -27.74
CA LYS A 327 8.86 -6.20 -26.36
C LYS A 327 7.71 -7.20 -26.21
N VAL A 328 7.44 -7.97 -27.26
CA VAL A 328 6.48 -9.09 -27.22
C VAL A 328 7.11 -10.29 -26.52
N LYS A 329 6.26 -11.14 -25.92
CA LYS A 329 6.64 -12.42 -25.31
C LYS A 329 5.98 -13.56 -26.09
N LEU A 330 6.75 -14.60 -26.35
CA LEU A 330 6.23 -15.81 -26.99
C LEU A 330 5.56 -16.67 -25.92
N GLY A 331 4.34 -17.13 -26.21
CA GLY A 331 3.66 -18.11 -25.39
C GLY A 331 4.35 -19.47 -25.46
N ARG A 332 4.30 -20.24 -24.38
CA ARG A 332 4.83 -21.60 -24.33
C ARG A 332 4.02 -22.53 -25.24
N LYS A 333 4.62 -23.00 -26.34
CA LYS A 333 4.11 -24.15 -27.13
C LYS A 333 4.53 -25.43 -26.44
N THR A 334 3.58 -26.32 -26.17
CA THR A 334 3.84 -27.73 -25.83
C THR A 334 4.37 -28.41 -27.08
N THR A 335 5.58 -28.93 -27.01
CA THR A 335 6.10 -29.87 -28.00
C THR A 335 5.68 -31.24 -27.49
N GLU A 336 4.82 -31.92 -28.24
CA GLU A 336 4.54 -33.33 -28.03
C GLU A 336 5.75 -34.10 -28.56
N GLU A 337 6.36 -34.90 -27.70
CA GLU A 337 7.39 -35.87 -28.07
C GLU A 337 6.68 -37.21 -28.28
N ASP A 338 6.74 -37.72 -29.51
CA ASP A 338 6.32 -39.08 -29.85
C ASP A 338 7.47 -40.03 -29.49
N GLU A 339 7.22 -41.02 -28.63
CA GLU A 339 8.15 -42.13 -28.37
C GLU A 339 7.42 -43.47 -28.61
N ASP A 340 7.82 -44.18 -29.67
CA ASP A 340 7.56 -45.60 -29.88
C ASP A 340 8.91 -46.34 -29.94
N GLU A 341 9.11 -47.39 -29.14
CA GLU A 341 9.85 -48.60 -29.55
C GLU A 341 9.68 -49.74 -28.52
N ASP A 342 9.13 -50.87 -28.97
CA ASP A 342 8.88 -52.08 -28.19
C ASP A 342 10.17 -52.90 -27.95
N PHE A 343 10.50 -53.12 -26.66
CA PHE A 343 11.60 -53.98 -26.20
C PHE A 343 11.03 -55.22 -25.49
N CYS A 344 11.49 -56.42 -25.87
CA CYS A 344 11.08 -57.68 -25.23
C CYS A 344 12.10 -58.18 -24.18
N LEU A 345 11.58 -58.60 -23.02
CA LEU A 345 12.39 -59.05 -21.88
C LEU A 345 12.78 -60.54 -21.99
N PRO A 346 13.96 -60.94 -21.48
CA PRO A 346 14.38 -62.35 -21.42
C PRO A 346 13.60 -63.18 -20.39
N ASP A 347 13.52 -64.50 -20.63
CA ASP A 347 12.84 -65.46 -19.77
C ASP A 347 13.51 -65.64 -18.39
N GLY A 348 12.73 -65.54 -17.33
CA GLY A 348 13.17 -65.60 -15.92
C GLY A 348 13.01 -64.28 -15.14
N VAL A 349 12.57 -63.22 -15.81
CA VAL A 349 12.24 -61.94 -15.19
C VAL A 349 10.82 -61.99 -14.63
N GLU A 350 10.70 -61.98 -13.30
CA GLU A 350 9.41 -61.76 -12.64
C GLU A 350 9.14 -60.26 -12.42
N PRO A 351 7.87 -59.84 -12.33
CA PRO A 351 7.54 -58.47 -11.95
C PRO A 351 8.15 -58.12 -10.58
N LEU A 352 8.92 -57.02 -10.54
CA LEU A 352 9.69 -56.59 -9.35
C LEU A 352 8.89 -56.54 -8.03
N LEU A 353 7.58 -56.33 -8.11
CA LEU A 353 6.67 -56.10 -6.99
C LEU A 353 5.52 -57.14 -6.91
N LYS A 354 5.76 -58.38 -7.37
CA LYS A 354 4.75 -59.46 -7.36
C LYS A 354 4.12 -59.72 -5.98
N GLY A 355 4.85 -59.46 -4.90
CA GLY A 355 4.38 -59.66 -3.52
C GLY A 355 3.58 -58.51 -2.92
N THR A 356 3.41 -57.38 -3.60
CA THR A 356 2.66 -56.22 -3.11
C THR A 356 1.36 -56.04 -3.88
N GLU A 357 0.29 -55.67 -3.18
CA GLU A 357 -1.01 -55.38 -3.78
C GLU A 357 -0.92 -54.17 -4.72
N LEU A 358 -1.73 -54.18 -5.78
CA LEU A 358 -1.71 -53.16 -6.83
C LEU A 358 -2.22 -51.79 -6.34
N TYR A 359 -3.20 -51.78 -5.44
CA TYR A 359 -3.76 -50.57 -4.85
C TYR A 359 -3.99 -50.78 -3.35
N THR A 360 -3.88 -49.68 -2.62
CA THR A 360 -4.22 -49.57 -1.20
C THR A 360 -5.33 -48.53 -1.05
N ASP A 361 -5.94 -48.43 0.13
CA ASP A 361 -7.00 -47.46 0.41
C ASP A 361 -6.56 -45.99 0.17
N THR A 362 -5.26 -45.72 0.31
CA THR A 362 -4.69 -44.36 0.11
C THR A 362 -4.21 -44.10 -1.32
N THR A 363 -4.17 -45.11 -2.19
CA THR A 363 -3.61 -44.99 -3.54
C THR A 363 -4.42 -44.03 -4.40
N ALA A 364 -5.75 -44.14 -4.39
CA ALA A 364 -6.62 -43.26 -5.16
C ALA A 364 -6.50 -41.79 -4.71
N ALA A 365 -6.50 -41.55 -3.39
CA ALA A 365 -6.30 -40.21 -2.83
C ALA A 365 -4.93 -39.63 -3.18
N GLY A 366 -3.88 -40.46 -3.16
CA GLY A 366 -2.53 -40.07 -3.57
C GLY A 366 -2.45 -39.65 -5.04
N ILE A 367 -3.12 -40.38 -5.94
CA ILE A 367 -3.20 -40.04 -7.37
C ILE A 367 -3.98 -38.74 -7.57
N SER A 368 -5.10 -38.54 -6.86
CA SER A 368 -5.85 -37.28 -6.93
C SER A 368 -5.02 -36.07 -6.49
N LEU A 369 -4.20 -36.23 -5.45
CA LEU A 369 -3.29 -35.16 -4.97
C LEU A 369 -2.19 -34.81 -5.98
N LEU A 370 -1.80 -35.74 -6.86
CA LEU A 370 -0.78 -35.47 -7.89
C LEU A 370 -1.23 -34.36 -8.85
N PHE A 371 -2.52 -34.35 -9.20
CA PHE A 371 -3.13 -33.36 -10.09
C PHE A 371 -3.72 -32.16 -9.34
N ALA A 372 -3.60 -32.12 -8.00
CA ALA A 372 -4.11 -31.01 -7.22
C ALA A 372 -3.28 -29.73 -7.42
N PRO A 373 -3.88 -28.54 -7.27
CA PRO A 373 -3.15 -27.29 -7.33
C PRO A 373 -2.13 -27.18 -6.19
N LYS A 374 -1.06 -26.41 -6.40
CA LYS A 374 -0.15 -26.02 -5.31
C LYS A 374 -0.99 -25.28 -4.24
N PRO A 375 -0.86 -25.61 -2.94
CA PRO A 375 0.18 -26.42 -2.29
C PRO A 375 -0.10 -27.93 -2.13
N PHE A 376 -1.26 -28.43 -2.57
CA PHE A 376 -1.74 -29.78 -2.25
C PHE A 376 -0.99 -30.91 -2.95
N ASN A 377 -0.33 -30.62 -4.08
CA ASN A 377 0.56 -31.55 -4.78
C ASN A 377 1.95 -31.73 -4.11
N MET A 378 2.21 -31.09 -2.97
CA MET A 378 3.48 -31.18 -2.25
C MET A 378 3.30 -31.79 -0.87
N ARG A 379 4.17 -32.75 -0.49
CA ARG A 379 4.16 -33.35 0.86
C ARG A 379 4.95 -32.55 1.90
N SER A 380 5.80 -31.63 1.47
CA SER A 380 6.56 -30.75 2.35
C SER A 380 6.75 -29.40 1.74
N GLY A 381 6.87 -28.39 2.60
CA GLY A 381 7.03 -27.02 2.16
C GLY A 381 7.54 -26.11 3.28
N ARG A 382 7.61 -24.82 2.95
CA ARG A 382 7.86 -23.76 3.93
C ARG A 382 6.53 -23.16 4.35
N THR A 383 6.44 -22.71 5.58
CA THR A 383 5.32 -21.86 6.01
C THR A 383 5.43 -20.51 5.31
N ARG A 384 4.27 -19.88 5.10
CA ARG A 384 4.14 -18.55 4.50
C ARG A 384 3.49 -17.61 5.51
N ARG A 385 3.59 -16.30 5.30
CA ARG A 385 2.81 -15.36 6.12
C ARG A 385 1.35 -15.46 5.72
N ALA A 386 0.43 -15.27 6.66
CA ALA A 386 -1.01 -15.31 6.37
C ALA A 386 -1.40 -14.38 5.21
N GLU A 387 -0.84 -13.16 5.17
CA GLU A 387 -1.09 -12.18 4.08
C GLU A 387 -0.51 -12.58 2.71
N ASP A 388 0.50 -13.46 2.68
CA ASP A 388 1.14 -13.87 1.44
C ASP A 388 0.33 -14.95 0.69
N ILE A 389 -0.73 -15.51 1.29
CA ILE A 389 -1.55 -16.59 0.70
C ILE A 389 -2.81 -15.97 0.07
N PRO A 390 -2.86 -15.80 -1.26
CA PRO A 390 -4.00 -15.17 -1.90
C PRO A 390 -5.13 -16.18 -2.16
N LEU A 391 -6.07 -16.29 -1.22
CA LEU A 391 -7.20 -17.24 -1.24
C LEU A 391 -8.04 -17.16 -2.52
N VAL A 392 -8.25 -15.95 -3.05
CA VAL A 392 -9.16 -15.69 -4.18
C VAL A 392 -8.43 -15.48 -5.50
N SER A 393 -7.10 -15.72 -5.55
CA SER A 393 -6.33 -15.39 -6.74
C SER A 393 -6.68 -16.21 -7.97
N GLU A 394 -7.01 -17.48 -7.78
CA GLU A 394 -7.40 -18.33 -8.91
C GLU A 394 -8.72 -17.88 -9.53
N TRP A 395 -9.67 -17.41 -8.73
CA TRP A 395 -11.00 -17.00 -9.21
C TRP A 395 -10.97 -15.85 -10.22
N TYR A 396 -10.04 -14.90 -10.11
CA TYR A 396 -9.92 -13.79 -11.08
C TYR A 396 -8.89 -14.07 -12.19
N LYS A 397 -8.10 -15.14 -12.07
CA LYS A 397 -7.23 -15.63 -13.15
C LYS A 397 -8.01 -16.49 -14.13
N GLU A 398 -9.21 -16.93 -13.78
CA GLU A 398 -10.13 -17.63 -14.67
C GLU A 398 -11.05 -16.66 -15.43
N HIS A 399 -11.66 -17.15 -16.51
CA HIS A 399 -12.66 -16.37 -17.22
C HIS A 399 -13.92 -16.22 -16.38
N CYS A 400 -14.42 -14.99 -16.27
CA CYS A 400 -15.66 -14.70 -15.56
C CYS A 400 -16.85 -15.40 -16.25
N PRO A 401 -17.70 -16.13 -15.50
CA PRO A 401 -18.91 -16.72 -16.06
C PRO A 401 -19.84 -15.66 -16.68
N PRO A 402 -20.46 -15.95 -17.84
CA PRO A 402 -21.20 -14.94 -18.62
C PRO A 402 -22.49 -14.45 -17.94
N ALA A 403 -22.93 -15.10 -16.86
CA ALA A 403 -24.14 -14.74 -16.11
C ALA A 403 -23.96 -13.55 -15.15
N TYR A 404 -22.73 -13.07 -14.92
CA TYR A 404 -22.48 -12.01 -13.95
C TYR A 404 -22.74 -10.60 -14.50
N PRO A 405 -23.31 -9.69 -13.68
CA PRO A 405 -23.56 -8.31 -14.09
C PRO A 405 -22.27 -7.48 -14.12
N VAL A 406 -22.12 -6.63 -15.14
CA VAL A 406 -20.99 -5.71 -15.26
C VAL A 406 -21.14 -4.56 -14.25
N LYS A 407 -20.23 -4.47 -13.27
CA LYS A 407 -20.14 -3.32 -12.35
C LYS A 407 -18.83 -2.59 -12.60
N PHE A 408 -18.90 -1.39 -13.17
CA PHE A 408 -17.73 -0.56 -13.50
C PHE A 408 -17.40 0.38 -12.35
N GLU A 409 -16.21 0.22 -11.74
CA GLU A 409 -15.66 1.18 -10.78
C GLU A 409 -14.33 1.74 -11.34
N GLY A 410 -14.37 3.01 -11.76
CA GLY A 410 -13.19 3.76 -12.17
C GLY A 410 -12.41 4.29 -10.96
N ARG A 411 -11.07 4.34 -11.05
CA ARG A 411 -10.20 4.99 -10.07
C ARG A 411 -9.62 6.30 -10.61
N HIS A 412 -9.62 7.32 -9.77
CA HIS A 412 -8.91 8.59 -9.94
C HIS A 412 -7.52 8.53 -9.30
N SER A 413 -6.52 9.19 -9.89
CA SER A 413 -5.20 9.42 -9.29
C SER A 413 -5.00 10.90 -8.93
N LYS A 414 -4.44 11.15 -7.74
CA LYS A 414 -4.02 12.47 -7.23
C LYS A 414 -2.49 12.58 -7.32
N GLY A 415 -2.00 13.80 -7.52
CA GLY A 415 -0.57 14.11 -7.68
C GLY A 415 0.18 14.50 -6.39
N VAL A 416 1.46 14.84 -6.56
CA VAL A 416 2.19 16.06 -6.12
C VAL A 416 3.69 15.78 -5.90
N ALA A 417 4.56 16.66 -6.42
CA ALA A 417 5.73 17.23 -5.71
C ALA A 417 6.23 18.48 -6.45
N LYS A 418 6.61 19.54 -5.72
CA LYS A 418 6.95 20.87 -6.28
C LYS A 418 8.47 21.05 -6.42
N THR A 419 8.93 20.97 -7.67
CA THR A 419 10.14 21.64 -8.18
C THR A 419 9.83 23.12 -8.46
N VAL A 420 10.77 23.95 -8.95
CA VAL A 420 10.49 25.32 -9.42
C VAL A 420 9.22 25.30 -10.28
N THR A 421 8.13 25.80 -9.70
CA THR A 421 6.82 25.65 -10.31
C THR A 421 6.72 26.61 -11.49
N LYS A 422 5.88 26.27 -12.48
CA LYS A 422 5.60 27.11 -13.65
C LYS A 422 5.34 28.59 -13.30
N GLN A 423 4.81 28.87 -12.10
CA GLN A 423 4.54 30.21 -11.57
C GLN A 423 5.79 31.06 -11.28
N ARG A 424 6.98 30.47 -11.07
CA ARG A 424 8.21 31.19 -10.68
C ARG A 424 9.26 31.25 -11.78
N VAL A 425 9.00 30.64 -12.95
CA VAL A 425 9.98 30.54 -14.05
C VAL A 425 10.37 31.92 -14.57
N GLU A 426 9.41 32.81 -14.82
CA GLU A 426 9.70 34.16 -15.30
C GLU A 426 10.43 35.02 -14.25
N SER A 427 10.01 34.92 -12.99
CA SER A 427 10.64 35.66 -11.87
C SER A 427 12.06 35.18 -11.60
N HIS A 428 12.34 33.89 -11.77
CA HIS A 428 13.67 33.31 -11.57
C HIS A 428 14.61 33.66 -12.72
N PHE A 429 14.14 33.62 -13.97
CA PHE A 429 14.89 34.10 -15.13
C PHE A 429 15.32 35.57 -14.95
N ASP A 430 14.41 36.42 -14.47
CA ASP A 430 14.70 37.84 -14.18
C ASP A 430 15.65 38.05 -13.00
N LEU A 431 15.77 37.07 -12.09
CA LEU A 431 16.70 37.11 -10.97
C LEU A 431 18.11 36.71 -11.44
N GLU A 432 18.21 35.63 -12.20
CA GLU A 432 19.48 35.15 -12.79
C GLU A 432 20.05 36.15 -13.79
N LEU A 433 19.20 36.74 -14.65
CA LEU A 433 19.62 37.78 -15.59
C LEU A 433 20.21 38.98 -14.87
N ARG A 434 19.57 39.44 -13.79
CA ARG A 434 20.10 40.53 -12.96
C ARG A 434 21.40 40.15 -12.28
N ALA A 435 21.53 38.92 -11.78
CA ALA A 435 22.76 38.44 -11.18
C ALA A 435 23.92 38.38 -12.20
N ALA A 436 23.66 37.85 -13.41
CA ALA A 436 24.63 37.78 -14.50
C ALA A 436 25.11 39.17 -14.92
N VAL A 437 24.17 40.12 -15.12
CA VAL A 437 24.52 41.52 -15.43
C VAL A 437 25.34 42.14 -14.30
N MET A 438 25.01 41.86 -13.04
CA MET A 438 25.78 42.38 -11.91
C MET A 438 27.22 41.83 -11.87
N HIS A 439 27.43 40.57 -12.21
CA HIS A 439 28.78 40.00 -12.32
C HIS A 439 29.59 40.69 -13.42
N ASP A 440 29.02 40.82 -14.62
CA ASP A 440 29.68 41.48 -15.76
C ASP A 440 29.96 42.98 -15.50
N VAL A 441 29.05 43.65 -14.78
CA VAL A 441 29.22 45.05 -14.37
C VAL A 441 30.37 45.23 -13.38
N LEU A 442 30.57 44.27 -12.46
CA LEU A 442 31.65 44.32 -11.48
C LEU A 442 33.01 44.03 -12.10
N ASP A 443 33.06 43.17 -13.12
CA ASP A 443 34.28 42.85 -13.86
C ASP A 443 34.68 43.96 -14.85
N ALA A 444 33.70 44.68 -15.41
CA ALA A 444 33.95 45.79 -16.34
C ALA A 444 34.37 47.11 -15.64
N MET A 445 34.20 47.24 -14.32
CA MET A 445 34.49 48.47 -13.59
C MET A 445 35.85 48.44 -12.85
N PRO A 446 36.68 49.50 -12.97
CA PRO A 446 37.95 49.62 -12.24
C PRO A 446 37.76 49.76 -10.72
N GLU A 447 38.79 49.36 -9.95
CA GLU A 447 38.75 49.27 -8.49
C GLU A 447 38.60 50.66 -7.84
N GLY A 448 37.37 50.97 -7.39
CA GLY A 448 37.04 52.23 -6.71
C GLY A 448 35.62 52.77 -6.95
N ILE A 449 34.91 52.29 -7.99
CA ILE A 449 33.60 52.84 -8.44
C ILE A 449 32.43 51.82 -8.30
N LYS A 450 32.68 50.65 -7.68
CA LYS A 450 31.91 49.42 -7.93
C LYS A 450 30.46 49.37 -7.40
N GLN A 451 30.12 49.99 -6.24
CA GLN A 451 28.80 49.75 -5.60
C GLN A 451 27.69 50.77 -5.93
N ASN A 452 28.02 52.05 -6.18
CA ASN A 452 26.99 53.09 -6.31
C ASN A 452 26.31 53.15 -7.69
N LYS A 453 26.97 52.64 -8.75
CA LYS A 453 26.48 52.73 -10.14
C LYS A 453 25.76 51.46 -10.64
N ALA A 454 25.95 50.32 -9.97
CA ALA A 454 25.38 49.04 -10.41
C ALA A 454 23.85 49.04 -10.43
N ARG A 455 23.20 49.69 -9.44
CA ARG A 455 21.74 49.83 -9.38
C ARG A 455 21.18 50.66 -10.55
N THR A 456 21.89 51.72 -10.96
CA THR A 456 21.51 52.58 -12.08
C THR A 456 21.63 51.84 -13.42
N ILE A 457 22.66 51.00 -13.58
CA ILE A 457 22.83 50.16 -14.79
C ILE A 457 21.68 49.15 -14.92
N LEU A 458 21.25 48.52 -13.80
CA LEU A 458 20.07 47.63 -13.81
C LEU A 458 18.75 48.36 -14.13
N GLN A 459 18.63 49.64 -13.78
CA GLN A 459 17.49 50.48 -14.20
C GLN A 459 17.53 50.73 -15.71
N HIS A 460 18.70 51.04 -16.28
CA HIS A 460 18.87 51.17 -17.73
C HIS A 460 18.58 49.88 -18.48
N LEU A 461 18.98 48.71 -17.97
CA LEU A 461 18.61 47.40 -18.52
C LEU A 461 17.08 47.18 -18.52
N SER A 462 16.41 47.57 -17.44
CA SER A 462 14.95 47.43 -17.31
C SER A 462 14.21 48.37 -18.26
N GLU A 463 14.76 49.55 -18.51
CA GLU A 463 14.20 50.53 -19.44
C GLU A 463 14.47 50.15 -20.91
N ALA A 464 15.67 49.68 -21.23
CA ALA A 464 16.00 49.11 -22.54
C ALA A 464 15.03 47.97 -22.93
N TRP A 465 14.75 47.06 -22.00
CA TRP A 465 13.74 46.01 -22.20
C TRP A 465 12.31 46.54 -22.43
N ARG A 466 11.92 47.67 -21.84
CA ARG A 466 10.61 48.30 -22.08
C ARG A 466 10.55 48.97 -23.43
N CYS A 467 11.61 49.69 -23.80
CA CYS A 467 11.76 50.30 -25.12
C CYS A 467 11.71 49.24 -26.22
N TRP A 468 12.39 48.12 -26.04
CA TRP A 468 12.33 46.97 -26.94
C TRP A 468 10.90 46.46 -27.14
N LYS A 469 10.16 46.17 -26.05
CA LYS A 469 8.76 45.69 -26.14
C LYS A 469 7.79 46.70 -26.78
N ALA A 470 8.12 47.98 -26.72
CA ALA A 470 7.32 49.07 -27.31
C ALA A 470 7.76 49.45 -28.72
N ASN A 471 8.81 48.81 -29.26
CA ASN A 471 9.45 49.15 -30.53
C ASN A 471 9.92 50.62 -30.60
N ILE A 472 10.53 51.11 -29.51
CA ILE A 472 11.09 52.47 -29.41
C ILE A 472 12.62 52.36 -29.39
N PRO A 473 13.36 53.14 -30.21
CA PRO A 473 14.82 53.12 -30.18
C PRO A 473 15.35 53.61 -28.84
N TRP A 474 16.06 52.75 -28.11
CA TRP A 474 16.69 53.09 -26.85
C TRP A 474 18.08 53.68 -27.08
N LYS A 475 18.28 54.96 -26.74
CA LYS A 475 19.58 55.64 -26.81
C LYS A 475 19.71 56.64 -25.66
N VAL A 476 20.73 56.45 -24.82
CA VAL A 476 20.96 57.30 -23.63
C VAL A 476 22.14 58.24 -23.89
N PRO A 477 21.94 59.56 -23.93
CA PRO A 477 23.04 60.52 -24.07
C PRO A 477 24.04 60.40 -22.91
N GLY A 478 25.33 60.25 -23.23
CA GLY A 478 26.41 60.21 -22.23
C GLY A 478 26.64 58.86 -21.54
N LEU A 479 26.02 57.77 -22.00
CA LEU A 479 26.32 56.41 -21.51
C LEU A 479 27.64 55.90 -22.13
N SER A 480 28.44 55.16 -21.36
CA SER A 480 29.68 54.58 -21.89
C SER A 480 29.39 53.39 -22.81
N VAL A 481 30.03 53.36 -23.97
CA VAL A 481 29.87 52.33 -25.02
C VAL A 481 29.98 50.89 -24.51
N PRO A 482 30.90 50.52 -23.58
CA PRO A 482 30.96 49.15 -23.05
C PRO A 482 29.70 48.72 -22.28
N ILE A 483 29.10 49.65 -21.52
CA ILE A 483 27.88 49.39 -20.73
C ILE A 483 26.66 49.32 -21.66
N GLU A 484 26.61 50.17 -22.69
CA GLU A 484 25.57 50.15 -23.72
C GLU A 484 25.55 48.81 -24.47
N ASN A 485 26.69 48.33 -24.95
CA ASN A 485 26.80 47.04 -25.63
C ASN A 485 26.44 45.84 -24.72
N MET A 486 26.81 45.90 -23.44
CA MET A 486 26.45 44.87 -22.46
C MET A 486 24.93 44.83 -22.23
N ILE A 487 24.27 45.99 -22.10
CA ILE A 487 22.81 46.08 -21.96
C ILE A 487 22.12 45.51 -23.20
N LEU A 488 22.52 45.93 -24.40
CA LEU A 488 21.94 45.45 -25.67
C LEU A 488 22.11 43.92 -25.84
N ARG A 489 23.23 43.35 -25.38
CA ARG A 489 23.47 41.90 -25.40
C ARG A 489 22.48 41.14 -24.50
N TYR A 490 22.27 41.59 -23.27
CA TYR A 490 21.33 40.96 -22.33
C TYR A 490 19.87 41.22 -22.69
N GLU A 491 19.56 42.38 -23.27
CA GLU A 491 18.26 42.69 -23.86
C GLU A 491 17.93 41.71 -24.99
N LYS A 492 18.86 41.51 -25.94
CA LYS A 492 18.72 40.54 -27.02
C LYS A 492 18.55 39.11 -26.50
N SER A 493 19.36 38.70 -25.50
CA SER A 493 19.22 37.39 -24.87
C SER A 493 17.85 37.18 -24.22
N LYS A 494 17.29 38.23 -23.59
CA LYS A 494 15.94 38.20 -23.01
C LYS A 494 14.85 38.18 -24.08
N ALA A 495 15.05 38.91 -25.18
CA ALA A 495 14.17 38.91 -26.34
C ALA A 495 14.09 37.51 -26.98
N ASP A 496 15.23 36.87 -27.26
CA ASP A 496 15.28 35.53 -27.85
C ASP A 496 14.57 34.49 -26.97
N TRP A 497 14.77 34.55 -25.65
CA TRP A 497 14.06 33.70 -24.69
C TRP A 497 12.55 33.94 -24.74
N TRP A 498 12.11 35.20 -24.74
CA TRP A 498 10.70 35.58 -24.76
C TRP A 498 9.99 35.14 -26.05
N THR A 499 10.66 35.30 -27.20
CA THR A 499 10.18 34.85 -28.53
C THR A 499 10.05 33.33 -28.60
N ASN A 500 11.06 32.59 -28.14
CA ASN A 500 11.04 31.12 -28.15
C ASN A 500 9.92 30.56 -27.26
N VAL A 501 9.70 31.15 -26.07
CA VAL A 501 8.60 30.78 -25.16
C VAL A 501 7.24 31.07 -25.80
N ALA A 502 7.10 32.19 -26.53
CA ALA A 502 5.86 32.52 -27.24
C ALA A 502 5.55 31.50 -28.35
N HIS A 503 6.53 31.15 -29.20
CA HIS A 503 6.37 30.13 -30.24
C HIS A 503 6.05 28.75 -29.65
N TYR A 504 6.77 28.35 -28.61
CA TYR A 504 6.54 27.08 -27.91
C TYR A 504 5.11 26.98 -27.35
N ASN A 505 4.64 28.03 -26.68
CA ASN A 505 3.28 28.07 -26.14
C ASN A 505 2.23 28.09 -27.26
N ARG A 506 2.47 28.82 -28.36
CA ARG A 506 1.58 28.86 -29.52
C ARG A 506 1.41 27.48 -30.15
N GLU A 507 2.51 26.74 -30.31
CA GLU A 507 2.48 25.39 -30.87
C GLU A 507 1.77 24.41 -29.95
N ARG A 508 1.92 24.55 -28.62
CA ARG A 508 1.17 23.75 -27.64
C ARG A 508 -0.32 24.01 -27.69
N ILE A 509 -0.74 25.28 -27.81
CA ILE A 509 -2.14 25.65 -27.98
C ILE A 509 -2.68 25.07 -29.30
N ARG A 510 -1.91 25.19 -30.40
CA ARG A 510 -2.28 24.65 -31.71
C ARG A 510 -2.50 23.13 -31.68
N ARG A 511 -1.67 22.39 -30.93
CA ARG A 511 -1.77 20.93 -30.75
C ARG A 511 -2.85 20.50 -29.75
N GLY A 512 -3.54 21.43 -29.09
CA GLY A 512 -4.54 21.11 -28.06
C GLY A 512 -3.95 20.48 -26.80
N ALA A 513 -2.66 20.72 -26.52
CA ALA A 513 -2.03 20.24 -25.29
C ALA A 513 -2.64 20.94 -24.06
N THR A 514 -2.47 20.37 -22.86
CA THR A 514 -2.92 21.03 -21.63
C THR A 514 -2.14 22.35 -21.45
N VAL A 515 -2.87 23.47 -21.48
CA VAL A 515 -2.34 24.82 -21.29
C VAL A 515 -3.17 25.49 -20.19
N ASP A 516 -2.48 26.19 -19.29
CA ASP A 516 -3.10 26.93 -18.18
C ASP A 516 -3.82 28.17 -18.69
N ASN A 517 -4.96 28.55 -18.12
CA ASN A 517 -5.86 29.60 -18.64
C ASN A 517 -5.18 30.97 -18.79
N CYS A 518 -4.13 31.26 -18.01
CA CYS A 518 -3.34 32.49 -18.14
C CYS A 518 -2.48 32.52 -19.42
N VAL A 519 -2.04 31.37 -19.96
CA VAL A 519 -1.13 31.32 -21.11
C VAL A 519 -1.81 31.66 -22.44
N PRO A 520 -3.06 31.25 -22.72
CA PRO A 520 -3.85 31.76 -23.84
C PRO A 520 -4.17 33.24 -23.68
N GLN A 521 -4.35 33.76 -22.46
CA GLN A 521 -4.50 35.20 -22.24
C GLN A 521 -3.19 35.94 -22.53
N GLU A 522 -2.05 35.38 -22.15
CA GLU A 522 -0.70 35.86 -22.50
C GLU A 522 -0.34 35.66 -23.99
N SER A 523 -1.23 35.14 -24.83
CA SER A 523 -1.01 35.10 -26.28
C SER A 523 -0.89 36.49 -26.91
N TRP A 524 -1.26 37.56 -26.19
CA TRP A 524 -0.92 38.94 -26.56
C TRP A 524 0.58 39.16 -26.71
N LYS A 525 1.45 38.33 -26.10
CA LYS A 525 2.91 38.37 -26.30
C LYS A 525 3.31 38.22 -27.79
N VAL A 526 2.41 37.70 -28.64
CA VAL A 526 2.64 37.63 -30.10
C VAL A 526 2.30 38.95 -30.82
N ASN A 527 1.41 39.77 -30.25
CA ASN A 527 0.93 41.00 -30.90
C ASN A 527 2.05 42.02 -31.15
N PRO A 528 2.97 42.30 -30.20
CA PRO A 528 4.10 43.19 -30.46
C PRO A 528 4.94 42.79 -31.69
N PHE A 529 5.16 41.49 -31.92
CA PHE A 529 5.89 41.02 -33.12
C PHE A 529 5.14 41.25 -34.43
N VAL A 530 3.81 41.12 -34.42
CA VAL A 530 2.98 41.41 -35.59
C VAL A 530 3.01 42.91 -35.90
N PHE A 531 3.00 43.76 -34.87
CA PHE A 531 3.14 45.21 -35.03
C PHE A 531 4.55 45.61 -35.46
N GLU A 532 5.59 45.03 -34.88
CA GLU A 532 6.99 45.26 -35.22
C GLU A 532 7.28 44.86 -36.68
N GLY A 533 6.84 43.66 -37.09
CA GLY A 533 6.94 43.20 -38.48
C GLY A 533 6.24 44.15 -39.46
N ARG A 534 5.02 44.58 -39.15
CA ARG A 534 4.29 45.57 -39.98
C ARG A 534 5.01 46.92 -40.03
N THR A 535 5.51 47.44 -38.91
CA THR A 535 6.25 48.70 -38.89
C THR A 535 7.55 48.62 -39.69
N GLY A 536 8.26 47.49 -39.60
CA GLY A 536 9.47 47.22 -40.37
C GLY A 536 9.17 47.11 -41.87
N GLU A 537 8.11 46.41 -42.26
CA GLU A 537 7.64 46.35 -43.65
C GLU A 537 7.27 47.74 -44.17
N THR A 538 6.55 48.56 -43.39
CA THR A 538 6.22 49.95 -43.80
C THR A 538 7.45 50.85 -43.88
N ALA A 539 8.43 50.69 -43.00
CA ALA A 539 9.67 51.45 -43.03
C ALA A 539 10.53 51.07 -44.24
N GLN A 540 10.64 49.77 -44.55
CA GLN A 540 11.31 49.29 -45.76
C GLN A 540 10.59 49.72 -47.04
N LEU A 541 9.26 49.76 -47.02
CA LEU A 541 8.47 50.29 -48.14
C LEU A 541 8.69 51.80 -48.33
N LEU A 542 8.77 52.58 -47.25
CA LEU A 542 9.06 54.01 -47.29
C LEU A 542 10.52 54.31 -47.69
N GLU A 543 11.49 53.51 -47.24
CA GLU A 543 12.88 53.61 -47.73
C GLU A 543 12.98 53.25 -49.21
N ARG A 544 12.29 52.18 -49.65
CA ARG A 544 12.21 51.83 -51.08
C ARG A 544 11.50 52.92 -51.90
N TRP A 545 10.47 53.57 -51.35
CA TRP A 545 9.82 54.72 -51.97
C TRP A 545 10.75 55.93 -52.04
N ALA A 546 11.49 56.24 -50.97
CA ALA A 546 12.46 57.33 -50.95
C ALA A 546 13.64 57.12 -51.90
N ILE A 547 14.02 55.87 -52.16
CA ILE A 547 15.02 55.50 -53.18
C ILE A 547 14.45 55.60 -54.61
N CYS A 548 13.14 55.50 -54.80
CA CYS A 548 12.48 55.70 -56.10
C CYS A 548 12.20 57.18 -56.44
N ASP A 549 12.22 58.09 -55.45
CA ASP A 549 12.05 59.54 -55.62
C ASP A 549 13.38 60.31 -55.81
N THR A 550 14.52 59.61 -55.77
CA THR A 550 15.86 60.12 -56.17
C THR A 550 16.30 59.49 -57.47
#